data_AF-A0A2D6WM21-F1
#
_entry.id   AF-A0A2D6WM21-F1
#
_cell.length_a   1.000
_cell.length_b   1.000
_cell.length_c   1.000
_cell.angle_alpha   90.00
_cell.angle_beta   90.00
_cell.angle_gamma   90.00
#
_symmetry.space_group_name_H-M   'P 1'
#
loop_
_entity.id
_entity.type
_entity.pdbx_description
1 polymer ?
#
loop_
_entity_poly.entity_id
_entity_poly.type
_entity_poly.pdbx_seq_one_letter_code
_entity_poly.pdbx_strand_id
1 'polypeptide(L)'
;MLILGHSGITLGAAMLLDAVAARGYSIKTRQNGAKNYPAAGSASWLISLRNYVDIRLLLLASLFPDIIDKPLGLVFLKDTFNNGRIFCHTLAFTLLITLAGFYICRRHGKTWLLILAFGSFTHLILDKMWLEPQTLFWPLYSFTFHRGVPNSWISDNIVQLRLDPGTYFPEIAGAVILVWLMVVLIRRKAVGTFIRSGKLSNS
;
A
#
# COMPACT_ATOMS: atom_id res chain seq x y z
N MET A 1 5.59 12.83 2.22
CA MET A 1 5.11 11.46 2.49
C MET A 1 4.01 11.53 3.51
N LEU A 2 2.85 11.09 3.08
CA LEU A 2 1.61 11.05 3.84
C LEU A 2 1.46 9.64 4.40
N ILE A 3 2.09 9.39 5.56
CA ILE A 3 2.26 8.03 6.09
C ILE A 3 0.90 7.37 6.32
N LEU A 4 -0.04 8.09 6.90
CA LEU A 4 -1.36 7.56 7.25
C LEU A 4 -2.21 7.36 6.01
N GLY A 5 -2.15 8.29 5.06
CA GLY A 5 -2.82 8.22 3.77
C GLY A 5 -2.39 6.99 3.00
N HIS A 6 -1.08 6.78 2.85
CA HIS A 6 -0.53 5.63 2.12
C HIS A 6 -0.93 4.31 2.76
N SER A 7 -0.68 4.15 4.06
CA SER A 7 -0.97 2.88 4.72
C SER A 7 -2.46 2.59 4.90
N GLY A 8 -3.26 3.60 5.26
CA GLY A 8 -4.70 3.47 5.44
C GLY A 8 -5.46 3.29 4.14
N ILE A 9 -5.18 4.08 3.10
CA ILE A 9 -5.88 3.96 1.81
C ILE A 9 -5.49 2.66 1.11
N THR A 10 -4.22 2.23 1.16
CA THR A 10 -3.81 0.93 0.61
C THR A 10 -4.54 -0.23 1.29
N LEU A 11 -4.71 -0.19 2.62
CA LEU A 11 -5.52 -1.18 3.33
C LEU A 11 -6.99 -1.15 2.88
N GLY A 12 -7.60 0.04 2.80
CA GLY A 12 -8.97 0.21 2.32
C GLY A 12 -9.16 -0.34 0.91
N ALA A 13 -8.23 -0.07 0.00
CA ALA A 13 -8.24 -0.59 -1.37
C ALA A 13 -8.16 -2.11 -1.40
N ALA A 14 -7.28 -2.72 -0.58
CA ALA A 14 -7.20 -4.18 -0.48
C ALA A 14 -8.51 -4.81 0.03
N MET A 15 -9.15 -4.19 1.03
CA MET A 15 -10.45 -4.64 1.54
C MET A 15 -11.57 -4.53 0.50
N LEU A 16 -11.59 -3.46 -0.28
CA LEU A 16 -12.56 -3.28 -1.36
C LEU A 16 -12.36 -4.33 -2.46
N LEU A 17 -11.12 -4.62 -2.83
CA LEU A 17 -10.80 -5.67 -3.81
C LEU A 17 -11.25 -7.06 -3.32
N ASP A 18 -11.00 -7.39 -2.05
CA ASP A 18 -11.48 -8.63 -1.45
C ASP A 18 -13.01 -8.71 -1.45
N ALA A 19 -13.70 -7.62 -1.09
CA ALA A 19 -15.16 -7.56 -1.11
C ALA A 19 -15.75 -7.74 -2.51
N VAL A 20 -15.14 -7.12 -3.54
CA VAL A 20 -15.55 -7.27 -4.93
C VAL A 20 -15.32 -8.70 -5.43
N ALA A 21 -14.16 -9.29 -5.10
CA ALA A 21 -13.84 -10.68 -5.44
C ALA A 21 -14.81 -11.68 -4.78
N ALA A 22 -15.09 -11.50 -3.50
CA ALA A 22 -16.05 -12.32 -2.76
C ALA A 22 -17.48 -12.22 -3.31
N ARG A 23 -17.89 -11.01 -3.74
CA ARG A 23 -19.18 -10.79 -4.41
C ARG A 23 -19.26 -11.51 -5.76
N GLY A 24 -18.18 -11.47 -6.55
CA GLY A 24 -18.07 -12.21 -7.81
C GLY A 24 -18.20 -13.72 -7.63
N TYR A 25 -17.59 -14.27 -6.59
CA TYR A 25 -17.71 -15.70 -6.24
C TYR A 25 -19.13 -16.07 -5.77
N SER A 26 -19.75 -15.21 -4.96
CA SER A 26 -21.12 -15.38 -4.46
C SER A 26 -22.17 -15.38 -5.58
N ILE A 27 -22.04 -14.51 -6.59
CA ILE A 27 -22.94 -14.48 -7.75
C ILE A 27 -22.87 -15.80 -8.54
N LYS A 28 -21.65 -16.33 -8.74
CA LYS A 28 -21.42 -17.59 -9.45
C LYS A 28 -21.94 -18.81 -8.68
N THR A 29 -21.88 -18.80 -7.35
CA THR A 29 -22.44 -19.87 -6.50
C THR A 29 -23.95 -19.77 -6.32
N ARG A 30 -24.53 -18.56 -6.34
CA ARG A 30 -25.99 -18.36 -6.28
C ARG A 30 -26.71 -18.89 -7.53
N GLN A 31 -26.06 -18.87 -8.70
CA GLN A 31 -26.57 -19.57 -9.90
C GLN A 31 -26.56 -21.10 -9.77
N ASN A 32 -25.71 -21.66 -8.89
CA ASN A 32 -25.58 -23.11 -8.67
C ASN A 32 -26.25 -23.59 -7.37
N GLY A 33 -27.14 -22.79 -6.78
CA GLY A 33 -28.07 -23.25 -5.75
C GLY A 33 -27.47 -23.77 -4.44
N ALA A 34 -26.72 -22.95 -3.68
CA ALA A 34 -26.59 -23.15 -2.23
C ALA A 34 -26.09 -21.94 -1.40
N LYS A 35 -26.80 -21.76 -0.27
CA LYS A 35 -26.48 -21.15 1.05
C LYS A 35 -26.32 -19.62 1.19
N ASN A 36 -27.08 -19.10 2.17
CA ASN A 36 -27.04 -17.74 2.70
C ASN A 36 -25.67 -17.45 3.35
N TYR A 37 -24.95 -16.48 2.79
CA TYR A 37 -23.78 -15.90 3.43
C TYR A 37 -24.25 -14.86 4.47
N PRO A 38 -23.63 -14.81 5.67
CA PRO A 38 -24.01 -13.84 6.69
C PRO A 38 -23.79 -12.41 6.18
N ALA A 39 -24.67 -11.49 6.60
CA ALA A 39 -24.60 -10.08 6.25
C ALA A 39 -23.18 -9.53 6.54
N ALA A 40 -22.49 -9.09 5.49
CA ALA A 40 -21.10 -8.70 5.52
C ALA A 40 -20.93 -7.38 6.29
N GLY A 41 -20.60 -7.48 7.58
CA GLY A 41 -20.10 -6.33 8.34
C GLY A 41 -18.65 -6.03 7.95
N SER A 42 -18.17 -4.80 8.11
CA SER A 42 -16.79 -4.41 7.77
C SER A 42 -15.70 -5.28 8.44
N ALA A 43 -15.99 -5.87 9.59
CA ALA A 43 -15.12 -6.84 10.25
C ALA A 43 -15.00 -8.19 9.51
N SER A 44 -16.00 -8.61 8.73
CA SER A 44 -15.91 -9.84 7.93
C SER A 44 -14.96 -9.68 6.75
N TRP A 45 -14.87 -8.49 6.16
CA TRP A 45 -13.91 -8.20 5.08
C TRP A 45 -12.46 -8.24 5.57
N LEU A 46 -12.17 -7.70 6.76
CA LEU A 46 -10.84 -7.84 7.36
C LEU A 46 -10.47 -9.30 7.64
N ILE A 47 -11.45 -10.09 8.10
CA ILE A 47 -11.24 -11.51 8.39
C ILE A 47 -10.96 -12.28 7.09
N SER A 48 -11.70 -11.98 6.02
CA SER A 48 -11.52 -12.57 4.69
C SER A 48 -10.15 -12.22 4.11
N LEU A 49 -9.84 -10.91 4.01
CA LEU A 49 -8.58 -10.41 3.47
C LEU A 49 -7.35 -11.01 4.18
N ARG A 50 -7.39 -11.11 5.51
CA ARG A 50 -6.30 -11.68 6.31
C ARG A 50 -5.97 -13.12 5.95
N ASN A 51 -6.94 -13.90 5.48
CA ASN A 51 -6.68 -15.30 5.12
C ASN A 51 -5.76 -15.43 3.90
N TYR A 52 -5.62 -14.38 3.11
CA TYR A 52 -4.82 -14.35 1.88
C TYR A 52 -3.65 -13.36 1.94
N VAL A 53 -3.75 -12.32 2.78
CA VAL A 53 -2.82 -11.19 2.85
C VAL A 53 -2.37 -10.94 4.30
N ASP A 54 -1.06 -10.91 4.55
CA ASP A 54 -0.53 -10.39 5.82
C ASP A 54 -0.69 -8.86 5.84
N ILE A 55 -1.63 -8.37 6.65
CA ILE A 55 -1.95 -6.94 6.77
C ILE A 55 -0.72 -6.14 7.20
N ARG A 56 0.18 -6.69 8.04
CA ARG A 56 1.38 -5.96 8.47
C ARG A 56 2.32 -5.74 7.30
N LEU A 57 2.52 -6.79 6.50
CA LEU A 57 3.31 -6.69 5.28
C LEU A 57 2.67 -5.72 4.29
N LEU A 58 1.34 -5.69 4.17
CA LEU A 58 0.64 -4.73 3.33
C LEU A 58 0.89 -3.28 3.78
N LEU A 59 0.83 -3.01 5.08
CA LEU A 59 1.15 -1.68 5.63
C LEU A 59 2.60 -1.30 5.37
N LEU A 60 3.56 -2.22 5.56
CA LEU A 60 4.97 -1.96 5.22
C LEU A 60 5.18 -1.75 3.72
N ALA A 61 4.54 -2.58 2.90
CA ALA A 61 4.59 -2.50 1.44
C ALA A 61 4.06 -1.18 0.92
N SER A 62 3.02 -0.62 1.55
CA SER A 62 2.45 0.68 1.18
C SER A 62 3.44 1.84 1.36
N LEU A 63 4.50 1.66 2.15
CA LEU A 63 5.54 2.66 2.40
C LEU A 63 6.88 2.28 1.76
N PHE A 64 6.94 1.12 1.09
CA PHE A 64 8.19 0.53 0.65
C PHE A 64 8.99 1.42 -0.31
N PRO A 65 8.40 2.06 -1.34
CA PRO A 65 9.17 2.92 -2.23
C PRO A 65 9.89 4.03 -1.49
N ASP A 66 9.18 4.68 -0.56
CA ASP A 66 9.71 5.76 0.26
C ASP A 66 10.76 5.31 1.28
N ILE A 67 10.63 4.10 1.83
CA ILE A 67 11.62 3.51 2.77
C ILE A 67 12.96 3.28 2.06
N ILE A 68 12.93 2.95 0.77
CA ILE A 68 14.15 2.68 -0.02
C ILE A 68 14.69 3.97 -0.65
N ASP A 69 13.87 4.68 -1.41
CA ASP A 69 14.32 5.75 -2.29
C ASP A 69 14.76 7.00 -1.51
N LYS A 70 14.16 7.30 -0.35
CA LYS A 70 14.56 8.49 0.42
C LYS A 70 15.94 8.37 1.05
N PRO A 71 16.26 7.31 1.84
CA PRO A 71 17.63 7.16 2.33
C PRO A 71 18.63 7.10 1.17
N LEU A 72 18.28 6.36 0.11
CA LEU A 72 19.18 6.18 -1.02
C LEU A 72 19.45 7.49 -1.76
N GLY A 73 18.42 8.26 -2.11
CA GLY A 73 18.57 9.46 -2.94
C GLY A 73 18.80 10.78 -2.19
N LEU A 74 18.48 10.84 -0.88
CA LEU A 74 18.66 12.05 -0.06
C LEU A 74 19.82 11.96 0.94
N VAL A 75 20.26 10.74 1.30
CA VAL A 75 21.37 10.52 2.24
C VAL A 75 22.59 9.94 1.52
N PHE A 76 22.46 8.77 0.91
CA PHE A 76 23.62 8.07 0.32
C PHE A 76 24.08 8.65 -1.02
N LEU A 77 23.14 9.02 -1.88
CA LEU A 77 23.39 9.51 -3.24
C LEU A 77 22.90 10.95 -3.41
N LYS A 78 22.98 11.74 -2.32
CA LYS A 78 22.53 13.14 -2.30
C LYS A 78 23.21 13.96 -3.39
N ASP A 79 24.53 13.83 -3.54
CA ASP A 79 25.30 14.59 -4.53
C ASP A 79 24.97 14.19 -5.97
N THR A 80 24.46 12.99 -6.20
CA THR A 80 24.03 12.53 -7.53
C THR A 80 22.60 12.96 -7.81
N PHE A 81 21.65 12.51 -6.98
CA PHE A 81 20.21 12.62 -7.26
C PHE A 81 19.52 13.74 -6.50
N ASN A 82 19.87 13.97 -5.23
CA ASN A 82 19.17 14.90 -4.32
C ASN A 82 17.63 14.80 -4.44
N ASN A 83 17.11 13.57 -4.59
CA ASN A 83 15.69 13.30 -4.83
C ASN A 83 15.31 11.99 -4.15
N GLY A 84 14.19 11.98 -3.43
CA GLY A 84 13.67 10.79 -2.74
C GLY A 84 12.71 9.93 -3.58
N ARG A 85 12.49 10.27 -4.86
CA ARG A 85 11.64 9.52 -5.81
C ARG A 85 12.50 9.05 -6.98
N ILE A 86 13.13 7.89 -6.82
CA ILE A 86 14.11 7.34 -7.77
C ILE A 86 13.63 5.96 -8.25
N PHE A 87 14.36 4.89 -7.98
CA PHE A 87 14.14 3.57 -8.56
C PHE A 87 12.83 2.90 -8.15
N CYS A 88 12.48 2.91 -6.86
CA CYS A 88 11.27 2.24 -6.40
C CYS A 88 9.98 2.99 -6.74
N HIS A 89 10.07 4.28 -7.10
CA HIS A 89 8.97 5.08 -7.63
C HIS A 89 8.74 4.91 -9.14
N THR A 90 9.45 3.99 -9.79
CA THR A 90 9.28 3.71 -11.22
C THR A 90 8.22 2.64 -11.47
N LEU A 91 7.52 2.74 -12.61
CA LEU A 91 6.63 1.68 -13.08
C LEU A 91 7.43 0.41 -13.43
N ALA A 92 8.66 0.56 -13.92
CA ALA A 92 9.55 -0.55 -14.22
C ALA A 92 9.83 -1.41 -12.98
N PHE A 93 10.14 -0.78 -11.84
CA PHE A 93 10.30 -1.48 -10.57
C PHE A 93 9.03 -2.22 -10.16
N THR A 94 7.89 -1.53 -10.18
CA THR A 94 6.57 -2.11 -9.82
C THR A 94 6.22 -3.31 -10.73
N LEU A 95 6.51 -3.21 -12.03
CA LEU A 95 6.28 -4.30 -12.99
C LEU A 95 7.20 -5.49 -12.70
N LEU A 96 8.48 -5.24 -12.43
CA LEU A 96 9.45 -6.28 -12.11
C LEU A 96 9.04 -7.08 -10.88
N ILE A 97 8.69 -6.41 -9.78
CA ILE A 97 8.23 -7.10 -8.57
C ILE A 97 6.88 -7.79 -8.76
N THR A 98 6.02 -7.27 -9.63
CA THR A 98 4.76 -7.92 -10.00
C THR A 98 5.02 -9.24 -10.72
N LEU A 99 5.86 -9.23 -11.76
CA LEU A 99 6.21 -10.42 -12.53
C LEU A 99 6.91 -11.48 -11.67
N ALA A 100 7.89 -11.05 -10.86
CA ALA A 100 8.57 -11.91 -9.91
C ALA A 100 7.57 -12.46 -8.86
N GLY A 101 6.62 -11.64 -8.40
CA GLY A 101 5.57 -12.03 -7.47
C GLY A 101 4.66 -13.10 -8.05
N PHE A 102 4.22 -12.96 -9.30
CA PHE A 102 3.43 -13.97 -10.00
C PHE A 102 4.21 -15.28 -10.15
N TYR A 103 5.48 -15.21 -10.53
CA TYR A 103 6.34 -16.36 -10.63
C TYR A 103 6.46 -17.11 -9.29
N ILE A 104 6.80 -16.41 -8.20
CA ILE A 104 6.92 -16.99 -6.86
C ILE A 104 5.59 -17.55 -6.37
N CYS A 105 4.49 -16.84 -6.60
CA CYS A 105 3.16 -17.29 -6.21
C CYS A 105 2.81 -18.60 -6.91
N ARG A 106 3.09 -18.72 -8.21
CA ARG A 106 2.80 -19.94 -8.97
C ARG A 106 3.73 -21.10 -8.61
N ARG A 107 5.00 -20.82 -8.32
CA ARG A 107 6.02 -21.85 -8.05
C ARG A 107 5.99 -22.35 -6.59
N HIS A 108 5.74 -21.46 -5.64
CA HIS A 108 5.90 -21.71 -4.21
C HIS A 108 4.65 -21.43 -3.37
N GLY A 109 3.56 -20.95 -3.97
CA GLY A 109 2.33 -20.60 -3.27
C GLY A 109 2.48 -19.41 -2.32
N LYS A 110 3.53 -18.59 -2.47
CA LYS A 110 3.81 -17.45 -1.59
C LYS A 110 3.35 -16.14 -2.23
N THR A 111 2.57 -15.36 -1.49
CA THR A 111 1.96 -14.10 -1.97
C THR A 111 2.69 -12.84 -1.52
N TRP A 112 3.72 -12.95 -0.67
CA TRP A 112 4.39 -11.79 -0.05
C TRP A 112 4.89 -10.75 -1.07
N LEU A 113 5.44 -11.20 -2.21
CA LEU A 113 5.97 -10.30 -3.22
C LEU A 113 4.86 -9.64 -4.05
N LEU A 114 3.70 -10.30 -4.22
CA LEU A 114 2.51 -9.68 -4.79
C LEU A 114 1.91 -8.63 -3.85
N ILE A 115 1.96 -8.86 -2.53
CA ILE A 115 1.58 -7.86 -1.52
C ILE A 115 2.51 -6.64 -1.63
N LEU A 116 3.82 -6.86 -1.77
CA LEU A 116 4.80 -5.80 -1.99
C LEU A 116 4.52 -5.01 -3.28
N ALA A 117 4.19 -5.72 -4.37
CA ALA A 117 3.82 -5.13 -5.65
C ALA A 117 2.57 -4.27 -5.55
N PHE A 118 1.52 -4.77 -4.89
CA PHE A 118 0.29 -4.03 -4.67
C PHE A 118 0.51 -2.78 -3.80
N GLY A 119 1.27 -2.91 -2.71
CA GLY A 119 1.65 -1.77 -1.86
C GLY A 119 2.44 -0.71 -2.62
N SER A 120 3.43 -1.12 -3.41
CA SER A 120 4.22 -0.20 -4.24
C SER A 120 3.35 0.47 -5.30
N PHE A 121 2.50 -0.28 -6.01
CA PHE A 121 1.61 0.29 -7.02
C PHE A 121 0.63 1.33 -6.45
N THR A 122 0.00 1.02 -5.31
CA THR A 122 -0.88 1.98 -4.63
C THR A 122 -0.12 3.21 -4.15
N HIS A 123 1.14 3.05 -3.73
CA HIS A 123 2.02 4.16 -3.40
C HIS A 123 2.26 5.10 -4.60
N LEU A 124 2.60 4.55 -5.77
CA LEU A 124 2.79 5.34 -7.00
C LEU A 124 1.54 6.17 -7.35
N ILE A 125 0.35 5.60 -7.14
CA ILE A 125 -0.92 6.31 -7.37
C ILE A 125 -1.09 7.46 -6.38
N LEU A 126 -0.87 7.20 -5.09
CA LEU A 126 -1.09 8.20 -4.04
C LEU A 126 -0.08 9.35 -4.11
N ASP A 127 1.14 9.06 -4.57
CA ASP A 127 2.16 10.07 -4.86
C ASP A 127 1.92 10.82 -6.18
N LYS A 128 0.84 10.49 -6.90
CA LYS A 128 0.47 11.08 -8.21
C LYS A 128 1.63 11.03 -9.20
N MET A 129 2.35 9.92 -9.24
CA MET A 129 3.57 9.77 -10.05
C MET A 129 3.34 10.02 -11.55
N TRP A 130 2.09 9.98 -12.04
CA TRP A 130 1.75 10.38 -13.41
C TRP A 130 2.05 11.87 -13.71
N LEU A 131 2.18 12.72 -12.69
CA LEU A 131 2.62 14.12 -12.83
C LEU A 131 4.15 14.24 -12.98
N GLU A 132 4.90 13.17 -12.66
CA GLU A 132 6.36 13.06 -12.79
C GLU A 132 6.71 11.95 -13.81
N PRO A 133 6.29 12.09 -15.09
CA PRO A 133 6.41 11.02 -16.08
C PRO A 133 7.86 10.59 -16.31
N GLN A 134 8.82 11.50 -16.13
CA GLN A 134 10.24 11.20 -16.24
C GLN A 134 10.67 10.11 -15.25
N THR A 135 10.27 10.20 -13.99
CA THR A 135 10.55 9.16 -12.99
C THR A 135 9.63 7.96 -13.19
N LEU A 136 8.33 8.16 -13.43
CA LEU A 136 7.37 7.06 -13.55
C LEU A 136 7.74 6.08 -14.67
N PHE A 137 8.16 6.59 -15.82
CA PHE A 137 8.53 5.78 -16.99
C PHE A 137 10.03 5.55 -17.14
N TRP A 138 10.84 5.86 -16.11
CA TRP A 138 12.24 5.47 -16.11
C TRP A 138 12.37 3.93 -16.21
N PRO A 139 13.29 3.40 -17.04
CA PRO A 139 14.31 4.09 -17.85
C PRO A 139 13.88 4.39 -19.30
N LEU A 140 12.63 4.13 -19.69
CA LEU A 140 12.16 4.26 -21.07
C LEU A 140 12.03 5.72 -21.54
N TYR A 141 11.61 6.61 -20.64
CA TYR A 141 11.42 8.03 -20.97
C TYR A 141 12.69 8.87 -20.79
N SER A 142 13.47 8.58 -19.75
CA SER A 142 14.75 9.22 -19.48
C SER A 142 15.63 8.28 -18.68
N PHE A 143 16.95 8.44 -18.79
CA PHE A 143 17.93 7.77 -17.94
C PHE A 143 18.28 8.57 -16.67
N THR A 144 17.82 9.82 -16.57
CA THR A 144 18.09 10.71 -15.43
C THR A 144 16.82 10.93 -14.60
N PHE A 145 17.00 11.22 -13.31
CA PHE A 145 15.92 11.64 -12.42
C PHE A 145 15.96 13.17 -12.24
N HIS A 146 14.81 13.79 -11.99
CA HIS A 146 14.77 15.20 -11.58
C HIS A 146 15.55 15.40 -10.29
N ARG A 147 16.39 16.43 -10.24
CA ARG A 147 17.07 16.84 -9.01
C ARG A 147 16.11 17.66 -8.16
N GLY A 148 15.93 17.28 -6.90
CA GLY A 148 15.15 18.05 -5.94
C GLY A 148 15.88 19.32 -5.49
N VAL A 149 15.14 20.25 -4.90
CA VAL A 149 15.70 21.45 -4.28
C VAL A 149 16.41 21.05 -2.97
N PRO A 150 17.65 21.52 -2.69
CA PRO A 150 18.37 21.10 -1.49
C PRO A 150 17.65 21.48 -0.18
N ASN A 151 17.48 20.49 0.70
CA ASN A 151 17.13 20.61 2.12
C ASN A 151 15.69 21.02 2.51
N SER A 152 14.72 21.07 1.59
CA SER A 152 13.36 21.50 1.91
C SER A 152 12.35 20.37 2.17
N TRP A 153 12.72 19.09 2.00
CA TRP A 153 11.76 17.98 2.05
C TRP A 153 10.91 17.94 3.34
N ILE A 154 11.49 18.11 4.53
CA ILE A 154 10.72 18.08 5.79
C ILE A 154 9.82 19.32 5.91
N SER A 155 10.36 20.51 5.62
CA SER A 155 9.61 21.76 5.71
C SER A 155 8.46 21.79 4.70
N ASP A 156 8.70 21.33 3.47
CA ASP A 156 7.71 21.31 2.40
C ASP A 156 6.57 20.35 2.73
N ASN A 157 6.86 19.18 3.33
CA ASN A 157 5.82 18.26 3.77
C ASN A 157 4.92 18.87 4.86
N ILE A 158 5.50 19.58 5.83
CA ILE A 158 4.73 20.19 6.92
C ILE A 158 3.84 21.32 6.38
N VAL A 159 4.36 22.12 5.47
CA VAL A 159 3.63 23.23 4.84
C VAL A 159 2.51 22.69 3.94
N GLN A 160 2.80 21.70 3.09
CA GLN A 160 1.81 21.06 2.22
C GLN A 160 0.70 20.38 3.02
N LEU A 161 1.03 19.70 4.12
CA LEU A 161 0.03 19.07 4.98
C LEU A 161 -0.95 20.07 5.61
N ARG A 162 -0.54 21.32 5.84
CA ARG A 162 -1.42 22.35 6.42
C ARG A 162 -2.23 23.13 5.39
N LEU A 163 -1.65 23.34 4.22
CA LEU A 163 -2.16 24.32 3.25
C LEU A 163 -2.80 23.69 2.02
N ASP A 164 -2.47 22.44 1.70
CA ASP A 164 -2.97 21.78 0.49
C ASP A 164 -4.06 20.75 0.81
N PRO A 165 -5.33 21.01 0.41
CA PRO A 165 -6.42 20.03 0.43
C PRO A 165 -6.07 18.70 -0.24
N GLY A 166 -5.30 18.74 -1.31
CA GLY A 166 -4.84 17.54 -2.01
C GLY A 166 -3.93 16.63 -1.20
N THR A 167 -3.43 17.12 -0.06
CA THR A 167 -2.46 16.44 0.80
C THR A 167 -3.08 16.03 2.14
N TYR A 168 -3.85 16.89 2.82
CA TYR A 168 -4.41 16.50 4.13
C TYR A 168 -5.66 15.60 4.02
N PHE A 169 -6.48 15.72 2.98
CA PHE A 169 -7.67 14.87 2.85
C PHE A 169 -7.33 13.37 2.77
N PRO A 170 -6.38 12.93 1.90
CA PRO A 170 -5.93 11.55 1.90
C PRO A 170 -5.35 11.11 3.25
N GLU A 171 -4.61 11.97 3.94
CA GLU A 171 -4.03 11.66 5.24
C GLU A 171 -5.12 11.42 6.30
N ILE A 172 -6.14 12.27 6.37
CA ILE A 172 -7.29 12.09 7.26
C ILE A 172 -8.05 10.81 6.91
N ALA A 173 -8.32 10.56 5.64
CA ALA A 173 -9.02 9.36 5.19
C ALA A 173 -8.26 8.09 5.60
N GLY A 174 -6.94 8.06 5.37
CA GLY A 174 -6.07 6.97 5.79
C GLY A 174 -6.05 6.80 7.31
N ALA A 175 -5.95 7.91 8.07
CA ALA A 175 -5.99 7.89 9.52
C ALA A 175 -7.30 7.29 10.05
N VAL A 176 -8.45 7.66 9.49
CA VAL A 176 -9.75 7.11 9.87
C VAL A 176 -9.79 5.58 9.67
N ILE A 177 -9.27 5.08 8.54
CA ILE A 177 -9.21 3.64 8.27
C ILE A 177 -8.32 2.92 9.28
N LEU A 178 -7.16 3.49 9.61
CA LEU A 178 -6.23 2.89 10.58
C LEU A 178 -6.77 2.93 12.01
N VAL A 179 -7.41 4.03 12.42
CA VAL A 179 -8.09 4.14 13.72
C VAL A 179 -9.21 3.10 13.80
N TRP A 180 -9.98 2.94 12.73
CA TRP A 180 -11.01 1.90 12.67
C TRP A 180 -10.41 0.49 12.83
N LEU A 181 -9.32 0.17 12.12
CA LEU A 181 -8.60 -1.10 12.30
C LEU A 181 -8.16 -1.28 13.77
N MET A 182 -7.61 -0.24 14.38
CA MET A 182 -7.16 -0.26 15.77
C MET A 182 -8.32 -0.51 16.74
N VAL A 183 -9.47 0.15 16.55
CA VAL A 183 -10.68 -0.08 17.35
C VAL A 183 -11.16 -1.53 17.22
N VAL A 184 -11.12 -2.10 16.01
CA VAL A 184 -11.47 -3.51 15.79
C VAL A 184 -10.52 -4.45 16.54
N LEU A 185 -9.22 -4.17 16.50
CA LEU A 185 -8.19 -4.96 17.20
C LEU A 185 -8.37 -4.91 18.73
N ILE A 186 -8.62 -3.73 19.29
CA ILE A 186 -8.84 -3.52 20.72
C ILE A 186 -10.11 -4.24 21.17
N ARG A 187 -11.23 -4.05 20.47
CA ARG A 187 -12.52 -4.70 20.81
C ARG A 187 -12.44 -6.22 20.78
N ARG A 188 -11.56 -6.79 19.94
CA ARG A 188 -11.32 -8.23 19.85
C ARG A 188 -10.22 -8.75 20.77
N LYS A 189 -9.59 -7.89 21.58
CA LYS A 189 -8.42 -8.21 22.43
C LYS A 189 -7.28 -8.89 21.63
N ALA A 190 -7.14 -8.51 20.36
CA ALA A 190 -6.25 -9.19 19.41
C ALA A 190 -4.98 -8.38 19.09
N VAL A 191 -4.74 -7.25 19.75
CA VAL A 191 -3.60 -6.34 19.45
C VAL A 191 -2.25 -7.07 19.52
N GLY A 192 -1.96 -7.75 20.63
CA GLY A 192 -0.67 -8.45 20.81
C GLY A 192 -0.47 -9.58 19.80
N THR A 193 -1.53 -10.33 19.52
CA THR A 193 -1.54 -11.44 18.57
C THR A 193 -1.38 -10.94 17.14
N PHE A 194 -2.00 -9.81 16.81
CA PHE A 194 -1.86 -9.14 15.51
C PHE A 194 -0.42 -8.67 15.30
N ILE A 195 0.19 -8.01 16.27
CA ILE A 195 1.59 -7.55 16.15
C ILE A 195 2.53 -8.75 15.93
N ARG A 196 2.38 -9.82 16.70
CA ARG A 196 3.26 -11.01 16.62
C ARG A 196 3.04 -11.84 15.36
N SER A 197 1.79 -12.07 14.97
CA SER A 197 1.44 -13.10 13.97
C SER A 197 0.58 -12.60 12.81
N GLY A 198 0.13 -11.35 12.82
CA GLY A 198 -0.82 -10.81 11.84
C GLY A 198 -2.26 -11.30 12.03
N LYS A 199 -2.53 -12.14 13.05
CA LYS A 199 -3.85 -12.72 13.30
C LYS A 199 -4.77 -11.77 14.08
N LEU A 200 -6.07 -11.75 13.73
CA LEU A 200 -7.11 -10.93 14.39
C LEU A 200 -7.91 -11.69 15.47
N SER A 201 -7.40 -12.83 15.92
CA SER A 201 -8.04 -13.71 16.90
C SER A 201 -7.00 -14.54 17.64
N ASN A 202 -7.21 -14.79 18.92
CA ASN A 202 -6.54 -15.85 19.67
C ASN A 202 -7.23 -17.16 19.32
N SER A 203 -6.73 -17.86 18.32
CA SER A 203 -7.03 -19.29 18.12
C SER A 203 -5.78 -20.08 18.45
#